data_AF-A0A918XHY1-F1
#
_entry.id   AF-A0A918XHY1-F1
#
_cell.length_a   1.000
_cell.length_b   1.000
_cell.length_c   1.000
_cell.angle_alpha   90.00
_cell.angle_beta   90.00
_cell.angle_gamma   90.00
#
_symmetry.space_group_name_H-M   'P 1'
#
loop_
_entity.id
_entity.type
_entity.pdbx_description
1 polymer ?
#
loop_
_entity_poly.entity_id
_entity_poly.type
_entity_poly.pdbx_seq_one_letter_code
_entity_poly.pdbx_strand_id
1 'polypeptide(L)'
;MSGSAASTNEAVASVTAHFEPRLSGLCEYLQQSGQIQAFGFFSQILATTQAVTDEGELLELFIQLSMTAFQGFQLDPVAATIVDDILLYAEQVSQTFSVDSDTVN
;
A
#
# COMPACT_ATOMS: atom_id res chain seq x y z
N MET A 1 6.26 9.52 -29.99
CA MET A 1 6.66 9.71 -28.58
C MET A 1 5.62 9.03 -27.71
N SER A 2 5.78 7.74 -27.41
CA SER A 2 4.76 6.94 -26.70
C SER A 2 5.35 6.09 -25.57
N GLY A 3 6.53 6.45 -25.04
CA GLY A 3 7.29 5.62 -24.10
C GLY A 3 7.05 5.86 -22.61
N SER A 4 6.43 6.97 -22.18
CA SER A 4 6.25 7.25 -20.73
C SER A 4 5.09 6.52 -20.08
N ALA A 5 3.92 6.46 -20.73
CA ALA A 5 2.70 5.95 -20.08
C ALA A 5 2.67 4.41 -19.89
N ALA A 6 3.40 3.66 -20.72
CA ALA A 6 3.50 2.20 -20.58
C ALA A 6 4.32 1.82 -19.33
N SER A 7 5.44 2.51 -19.11
CA SER A 7 6.34 2.27 -17.98
C SER A 7 5.68 2.55 -16.62
N THR A 8 4.87 3.62 -16.52
CA THR A 8 4.15 3.95 -15.28
C THR A 8 3.09 2.91 -14.94
N ASN A 9 2.33 2.44 -15.93
CA ASN A 9 1.27 1.46 -15.70
C ASN A 9 1.84 0.07 -15.34
N GLU A 10 2.96 -0.32 -15.96
CA GLU A 10 3.72 -1.52 -15.57
C GLU A 10 4.31 -1.39 -14.15
N ALA A 11 4.78 -0.20 -13.76
CA ALA A 11 5.26 0.07 -12.41
C ALA A 11 4.14 -0.02 -11.37
N VAL A 12 2.98 0.57 -11.65
CA VAL A 12 1.78 0.48 -10.79
C VAL A 12 1.35 -0.98 -10.63
N ALA A 13 1.23 -1.73 -11.74
CA ALA A 13 0.86 -3.14 -11.71
C ALA A 13 1.87 -4.01 -10.94
N SER A 14 3.17 -3.73 -11.08
CA SER A 14 4.23 -4.42 -10.34
C SER A 14 4.11 -4.16 -8.84
N VAL A 15 3.91 -2.90 -8.45
CA VAL A 15 3.75 -2.51 -7.05
C VAL A 15 2.51 -3.15 -6.44
N THR A 16 1.35 -3.05 -7.09
CA THR A 16 0.11 -3.65 -6.56
C THR A 16 0.23 -5.17 -6.43
N ALA A 17 0.85 -5.86 -7.40
CA ALA A 17 1.13 -7.29 -7.32
C ALA A 17 2.07 -7.68 -6.16
N HIS A 18 3.00 -6.81 -5.78
CA HIS A 18 3.86 -7.00 -4.61
C HIS A 18 3.16 -6.64 -3.28
N PHE A 19 2.18 -5.74 -3.33
CA PHE A 19 1.53 -5.17 -2.15
C PHE A 19 0.34 -6.01 -1.69
N GLU A 20 -0.46 -6.48 -2.63
CA GLU A 20 -1.66 -7.28 -2.40
C GLU A 20 -1.44 -8.51 -1.50
N PRO A 21 -0.45 -9.40 -1.73
CA PRO A 21 -0.26 -10.58 -0.89
C PRO A 21 0.11 -10.24 0.56
N ARG A 22 0.79 -9.11 0.79
CA ARG A 22 1.16 -8.65 2.14
C ARG A 22 -0.05 -8.12 2.89
N LEU A 23 -0.87 -7.31 2.23
CA LEU A 23 -2.13 -6.82 2.78
C LEU A 23 -3.13 -7.96 3.02
N SER A 24 -3.21 -8.91 2.11
CA SER A 24 -4.04 -10.11 2.25
C SER A 24 -3.61 -10.94 3.47
N GLY A 25 -2.30 -11.22 3.61
CA GLY A 25 -1.77 -11.92 4.79
C GLY A 25 -2.01 -11.18 6.10
N LEU A 26 -1.90 -9.85 6.12
CA LEU A 26 -2.25 -9.03 7.27
C LEU A 26 -3.74 -9.14 7.61
N CYS A 27 -4.62 -9.05 6.62
CA CYS A 27 -6.06 -9.20 6.82
C CYS A 27 -6.41 -10.57 7.41
N GLU A 28 -5.84 -11.65 6.87
CA GLU A 28 -6.02 -12.99 7.41
C GLU A 28 -5.56 -13.09 8.86
N TYR A 29 -4.38 -12.54 9.18
CA TYR A 29 -3.85 -12.53 10.53
C TYR A 29 -4.78 -11.78 11.50
N LEU A 30 -5.17 -10.55 11.15
CA LEU A 30 -6.03 -9.70 11.98
C LEU A 30 -7.40 -10.34 12.22
N GLN A 31 -7.95 -11.01 11.21
CA GLN A 31 -9.20 -11.76 11.34
C GLN A 31 -9.05 -12.94 12.32
N GLN A 32 -7.98 -13.72 12.20
CA GLN A 32 -7.71 -14.87 13.06
C GLN A 32 -7.40 -14.46 14.52
N SER A 33 -6.70 -13.34 14.71
CA SER A 33 -6.36 -12.79 16.03
C SER A 33 -7.52 -12.02 16.69
N GLY A 34 -8.66 -11.86 16.00
CA GLY A 34 -9.82 -11.12 16.52
C GLY A 34 -9.65 -9.60 16.57
N GLN A 35 -8.72 -9.04 15.82
CA GLN A 35 -8.43 -7.59 15.75
C GLN A 35 -9.36 -6.91 14.74
N ILE A 36 -10.68 -7.02 14.97
CA ILE A 36 -11.73 -6.72 13.97
C ILE A 36 -11.71 -5.27 13.46
N GLN A 37 -11.35 -4.30 14.30
CA GLN A 37 -11.29 -2.89 13.88
C GLN A 37 -10.15 -2.64 12.88
N ALA A 38 -8.96 -3.17 13.18
CA ALA A 38 -7.82 -3.11 12.27
C ALA A 38 -8.13 -3.91 10.99
N PHE A 39 -8.72 -5.10 11.11
CA PHE A 39 -9.15 -5.90 9.96
C PHE A 39 -10.08 -5.11 9.04
N GLY A 40 -11.10 -4.44 9.58
CA GLY A 40 -12.01 -3.60 8.79
C GLY A 40 -11.27 -2.54 7.98
N PHE A 41 -10.35 -1.82 8.63
CA PHE A 41 -9.51 -0.83 7.96
C PHE A 41 -8.63 -1.44 6.86
N PHE A 42 -7.85 -2.47 7.17
CA PHE A 42 -6.92 -3.07 6.20
C PHE A 42 -7.61 -3.81 5.07
N SER A 43 -8.80 -4.37 5.30
CA SER A 43 -9.62 -4.97 4.25
C SER A 43 -10.12 -3.93 3.25
N GLN A 44 -10.40 -2.70 3.71
CA GLN A 44 -10.73 -1.59 2.81
C GLN A 44 -9.51 -1.16 1.99
N ILE A 45 -8.33 -1.07 2.61
CA ILE A 45 -7.07 -0.77 1.89
C ILE A 45 -6.77 -1.85 0.84
N LEU A 46 -6.95 -3.12 1.17
CA LEU A 46 -6.79 -4.23 0.23
C LEU A 46 -7.75 -4.12 -0.96
N ALA A 47 -9.04 -3.84 -0.70
CA ALA A 47 -10.02 -3.63 -1.77
C ALA A 47 -9.66 -2.43 -2.65
N THR A 48 -9.18 -1.33 -2.06
CA THR A 48 -8.69 -0.16 -2.81
C THR A 48 -7.47 -0.54 -3.66
N THR A 49 -6.52 -1.30 -3.11
CA THR A 49 -5.30 -1.75 -3.83
C THR A 49 -5.65 -2.52 -5.11
N GLN A 50 -6.68 -3.38 -5.06
CA GLN A 50 -7.15 -4.16 -6.21
C GLN A 50 -7.86 -3.31 -7.28
N ALA A 51 -8.28 -2.09 -6.92
CA ALA A 51 -8.94 -1.15 -7.81
C ALA A 51 -7.99 -0.08 -8.38
N VAL A 52 -6.74 0.00 -7.91
CA VAL A 52 -5.74 0.96 -8.40
C VAL A 52 -5.38 0.65 -9.86
N THR A 53 -5.49 1.66 -10.70
CA THR A 53 -5.18 1.60 -12.14
C THR A 53 -4.14 2.63 -12.58
N ASP A 54 -3.84 3.62 -11.73
CA ASP A 54 -2.84 4.64 -12.03
C ASP A 54 -1.99 5.05 -10.80
N GLU A 55 -0.96 5.83 -11.07
CA GLU A 55 0.01 6.29 -10.06
C GLU A 55 -0.62 7.21 -9.01
N GLY A 56 -1.56 8.07 -9.39
CA GLY A 56 -2.22 8.99 -8.45
C GLY A 56 -3.04 8.23 -7.43
N GLU A 57 -3.79 7.23 -7.89
CA GLU A 57 -4.54 6.30 -7.02
C GLU A 57 -3.62 5.51 -6.09
N LEU A 58 -2.45 5.10 -6.59
CA LEU A 58 -1.44 4.40 -5.78
C LEU A 58 -0.85 5.30 -4.68
N LEU A 59 -0.54 6.56 -4.99
CA LEU A 59 -0.03 7.52 -4.01
C LEU A 59 -1.09 7.86 -2.96
N GLU A 60 -2.36 8.02 -3.35
CA GLU A 60 -3.45 8.24 -2.42
C GLU A 60 -3.65 7.05 -1.47
N LEU A 61 -3.55 5.82 -1.99
CA LEU A 61 -3.54 4.60 -1.18
C LEU A 61 -2.43 4.63 -0.11
N PHE A 62 -1.22 5.02 -0.48
CA PHE A 62 -0.09 5.11 0.47
C PHE A 62 -0.28 6.20 1.52
N ILE A 63 -0.89 7.33 1.16
CA ILE A 63 -1.29 8.35 2.15
C ILE A 63 -2.31 7.76 3.12
N GLN A 64 -3.33 7.04 2.63
CA GLN A 64 -4.31 6.37 3.50
C GLN A 64 -3.66 5.36 4.45
N LEU A 65 -2.70 4.57 3.96
CA LEU A 65 -1.91 3.67 4.78
C LEU A 65 -1.11 4.39 5.85
N SER A 66 -0.46 5.51 5.53
CA SER A 66 0.28 6.30 6.51
C SER A 66 -0.61 6.81 7.65
N MET A 67 -1.91 7.00 7.40
CA MET A 67 -2.88 7.38 8.44
C MET A 67 -3.16 6.27 9.45
N THR A 68 -2.82 5.00 9.15
CA THR A 68 -2.97 3.86 10.07
C THR A 68 -2.33 4.12 11.42
N ALA A 69 -1.11 4.68 11.43
CA ALA A 69 -0.37 4.99 12.65
C ALA A 69 -1.13 5.96 13.57
N PHE A 70 -2.07 6.74 13.02
CA PHE A 70 -2.88 7.71 13.74
C PHE A 70 -4.27 7.20 14.13
N GLN A 71 -4.69 6.02 13.64
CA GLN A 71 -6.00 5.44 13.97
C GLN A 71 -6.07 4.89 15.40
N GLY A 72 -4.93 4.70 16.08
CA GLY A 72 -4.88 4.24 17.47
C GLY A 72 -5.25 2.77 17.67
N PHE A 73 -5.18 1.95 16.62
CA PHE A 73 -5.43 0.51 16.71
C PHE A 73 -4.50 -0.14 17.74
N GLN A 74 -5.06 -1.02 18.57
CA GLN A 74 -4.28 -1.87 19.46
C GLN A 74 -3.81 -3.09 18.66
N LEU A 75 -2.74 -2.91 17.89
CA LEU A 75 -2.10 -3.99 17.14
C LEU A 75 -1.24 -4.83 18.09
N ASP A 76 -1.35 -6.15 18.01
CA ASP A 76 -0.36 -7.02 18.64
C ASP A 76 1.03 -6.88 17.96
N PRO A 77 2.11 -7.38 18.58
CA PRO A 77 3.46 -7.19 18.05
C PRO A 77 3.69 -7.76 16.64
N VAL A 78 2.98 -8.83 16.27
CA VAL A 78 3.13 -9.46 14.96
C VAL A 78 2.43 -8.61 13.91
N ALA A 79 1.18 -8.20 14.17
CA ALA A 79 0.46 -7.28 13.30
C ALA A 79 1.20 -5.96 13.13
N ALA A 80 1.74 -5.38 14.20
CA ALA A 80 2.53 -4.15 14.15
C ALA A 80 3.76 -4.29 13.25
N THR A 81 4.51 -5.39 13.37
CA THR A 81 5.70 -5.65 12.51
C THR A 81 5.31 -5.73 11.03
N ILE A 82 4.21 -6.42 10.72
CA ILE A 82 3.72 -6.54 9.33
C ILE A 82 3.29 -5.17 8.79
N VAL A 83 2.62 -4.35 9.61
CA VAL A 83 2.21 -2.99 9.23
C VAL A 83 3.42 -2.10 8.99
N ASP A 84 4.44 -2.16 9.84
CA ASP A 84 5.67 -1.39 9.67
C ASP A 84 6.37 -1.75 8.35
N ASP A 85 6.46 -3.04 8.00
CA ASP A 85 7.04 -3.48 6.72
C ASP A 85 6.24 -2.97 5.51
N ILE A 86 4.90 -2.99 5.60
CA ILE A 86 4.01 -2.46 4.56
C ILE A 86 4.21 -0.95 4.39
N LEU A 87 4.30 -0.20 5.50
CA LEU A 87 4.51 1.24 5.49
C LEU A 87 5.89 1.61 4.91
N LEU A 88 6.94 0.90 5.31
CA LEU A 88 8.29 1.10 4.79
C LEU A 88 8.35 0.87 3.28
N TYR A 89 7.70 -0.20 2.79
CA TYR A 89 7.64 -0.46 1.36
C TYR A 89 6.86 0.64 0.62
N ALA A 90 5.71 1.08 1.14
CA ALA A 90 4.94 2.18 0.57
C ALA A 90 5.77 3.48 0.48
N GLU A 91 6.56 3.79 1.50
CA GLU A 91 7.47 4.94 1.50
C GLU A 91 8.54 4.84 0.39
N GLN A 92 9.21 3.69 0.28
CA GLN A 92 10.24 3.45 -0.75
C GLN A 92 9.68 3.58 -2.17
N VAL A 93 8.48 3.05 -2.39
CA VAL A 93 7.80 3.15 -3.68
C VAL A 93 7.42 4.60 -3.97
N SER A 94 6.84 5.32 -3.01
CA SER A 94 6.48 6.74 -3.15
C SER A 94 7.68 7.62 -3.52
N GLN A 95 8.84 7.36 -2.92
CA GLN A 95 10.09 8.04 -3.25
C GLN A 95 10.55 7.72 -4.68
N THR A 96 10.42 6.47 -5.12
CA THR A 96 10.81 6.05 -6.47
C THR A 96 9.98 6.76 -7.54
N PHE A 97 8.65 6.81 -7.38
CA PHE A 97 7.76 7.54 -8.31
C PHE A 97 8.02 9.06 -8.30
N SER A 98 8.37 9.63 -7.15
CA SER A 98 8.71 11.05 -7.04
C SER A 98 9.99 11.43 -7.81
N VAL A 99 10.99 10.53 -7.86
CA VAL A 99 12.25 10.76 -8.60
C VAL A 99 12.08 10.58 -10.11
N ASP A 100 11.25 9.63 -10.54
CA ASP A 100 10.98 9.40 -11.98
C ASP A 100 10.27 10.63 -12.61
N SER A 101 9.41 11.29 -11.84
CA SER A 101 8.73 12.52 -12.23
C SER A 101 9.66 13.74 -12.42
N ASP A 102 10.84 13.76 -11.79
CA ASP A 102 11.78 14.92 -11.82
C ASP A 102 12.79 14.84 -12.99
N THR A 103 12.89 13.69 -13.68
CA THR A 103 13.92 13.46 -14.72
C THR A 103 13.52 14.01 -16.11
N VAL A 104 12.45 14.78 -16.22
CA VAL A 104 12.06 15.50 -17.45
C VAL A 104 12.39 16.99 -17.35
N ASN A 105 13.66 17.33 -17.53
CA ASN A 105 14.09 18.69 -17.87
C ASN A 105 14.94 18.69 -19.15
#